data_AF-G4T9U1-F1
#
_entry.id   AF-G4T9U1-F1
#
_cell.length_a   1.000
_cell.length_b   1.000
_cell.length_c   1.000
_cell.angle_alpha   90.00
_cell.angle_beta   90.00
_cell.angle_gamma   90.00
#
_symmetry.space_group_name_H-M   'P 1'
#
loop_
_entity.id
_entity.type
_entity.pdbx_description
1 polymer ?
#
loop_
_entity_poly.entity_id
_entity_poly.type
_entity_poly.pdbx_seq_one_letter_code
_entity_poly.pdbx_strand_id
1 'polypeptide(L)'
;MSEEGDAGCNSVIGDDYNYHQLRIASIFIIMASSGIGAFFPLIAKRTLRLPASVYDFAKYFGSGVIIATAFIHLLTPGFEALGSPCLHGIWTVYPWPAAISMASVFFIFFIELFAFRWGTARLKAQADAPGIINSVNAYDAHGHAHGGEGMHAAHGPEPELASGVQMSGVHQHGDNKVRPAVEKVQPTHQHSHAHQISLLDHPLAQAISILILEFGVLFHSFIIGMTLAVSTEFIVILVVLTFHQLFEGLGLGTRLAHLQWFERRAPRAKSSDVEEGSSRGSEDEHIIHPKLPFIWAVFPWIGAGVYSLSTPLGIAIGLAVKATYAPESATASIVSGVFDSFSSGILLYTGLVELLAHEFLFSKTMREKPTGEVVYAGACVVLGAGLMALLGRWA
;
A
#
# COMPACT_ATOMS: atom_id res chain seq x y z
N MET A 1 -23.90 12.60 -40.55
CA MET A 1 -22.50 12.35 -40.11
C MET A 1 -22.50 11.42 -38.91
N SER A 2 -23.29 10.34 -38.97
CA SER A 2 -23.65 9.48 -37.82
C SER A 2 -23.69 7.99 -38.17
N GLU A 3 -23.21 7.61 -39.36
CA GLU A 3 -23.15 6.19 -39.78
C GLU A 3 -21.71 5.62 -39.76
N GLU A 4 -20.66 6.45 -39.63
CA GLU A 4 -19.27 5.97 -39.58
C GLU A 4 -18.79 5.62 -38.15
N GLY A 5 -19.48 6.07 -37.10
CA GLY A 5 -19.10 5.81 -35.70
C GLY A 5 -19.53 4.46 -35.14
N ASP A 6 -20.55 3.82 -35.74
CA ASP A 6 -21.18 2.60 -35.21
C ASP A 6 -20.61 1.30 -35.84
N ALA A 7 -19.81 1.43 -36.90
CA ALA A 7 -19.32 0.30 -37.68
C ALA A 7 -18.26 -0.56 -36.95
N GLY A 8 -17.67 -0.06 -35.86
CA GLY A 8 -16.62 -0.75 -35.08
C GLY A 8 -17.08 -1.37 -33.75
N CYS A 9 -18.27 -1.05 -33.27
CA CYS A 9 -18.67 -1.34 -31.88
C CYS A 9 -18.96 -2.82 -31.58
N ASN A 10 -18.83 -3.71 -32.55
CA ASN A 10 -18.91 -5.16 -32.33
C ASN A 10 -17.91 -5.91 -33.23
N SER A 11 -16.92 -5.21 -33.78
CA SER A 11 -15.92 -5.86 -34.62
C SER A 11 -14.98 -6.68 -33.75
N VAL A 12 -14.97 -7.99 -33.96
CA VAL A 12 -13.90 -8.86 -33.47
C VAL A 12 -12.64 -8.55 -34.28
N ILE A 13 -11.51 -8.34 -33.61
CA ILE A 13 -10.23 -8.11 -34.27
C ILE A 13 -9.91 -9.35 -35.12
N GLY A 14 -9.82 -9.16 -36.43
CA GLY A 14 -9.63 -10.22 -37.40
C GLY A 14 -8.39 -11.08 -37.12
N ASP A 15 -8.41 -12.29 -37.68
CA ASP A 15 -7.42 -13.38 -37.54
C ASP A 15 -6.01 -13.06 -38.08
N ASP A 16 -5.49 -11.86 -37.86
CA ASP A 16 -4.11 -11.55 -38.24
C ASP A 16 -3.18 -12.22 -37.20
N TYR A 17 -2.71 -13.42 -37.54
CA TYR A 17 -1.87 -14.31 -36.70
C TYR A 17 -0.44 -13.79 -36.51
N ASN A 18 -0.24 -12.48 -36.51
CA ASN A 18 1.06 -11.90 -36.27
C ASN A 18 1.48 -12.22 -34.82
N TYR A 19 2.60 -12.94 -34.71
CA TYR A 19 3.30 -13.27 -33.46
C TYR A 19 2.56 -14.20 -32.49
N HIS A 20 1.73 -15.15 -32.95
CA HIS A 20 1.02 -16.09 -32.05
C HIS A 20 1.94 -16.80 -31.03
N GLN A 21 3.11 -17.27 -31.46
CA GLN A 21 4.10 -17.88 -30.56
C GLN A 21 4.62 -16.88 -29.51
N LEU A 22 4.81 -15.61 -29.89
CA LEU A 22 5.27 -14.56 -28.98
C LEU A 22 4.17 -14.14 -28.00
N ARG A 23 2.89 -14.18 -28.41
CA ARG A 23 1.73 -13.97 -27.52
C ARG A 23 1.60 -15.06 -26.47
N ILE A 24 1.93 -16.30 -26.82
CA ILE A 24 2.03 -17.38 -25.83
C ILE A 24 3.27 -17.17 -24.94
N ALA A 25 4.40 -16.79 -25.53
CA ALA A 25 5.62 -16.49 -24.78
C ALA A 25 5.44 -15.32 -23.80
N SER A 26 4.60 -14.32 -24.11
CA SER A 26 4.37 -13.17 -23.22
C SER A 26 3.75 -13.56 -21.89
N ILE A 27 3.00 -14.66 -21.81
CA ILE A 27 2.50 -15.20 -20.53
C ILE A 27 3.67 -15.43 -19.57
N PHE A 28 4.74 -16.07 -20.06
CA PHE A 28 5.92 -16.38 -19.25
C PHE A 28 6.81 -15.17 -19.02
N ILE A 29 6.97 -14.29 -20.02
CA ILE A 29 7.77 -13.06 -19.89
C ILE A 29 7.16 -12.15 -18.81
N ILE A 30 5.85 -11.91 -18.90
CA ILE A 30 5.15 -11.06 -17.95
C ILE A 30 5.17 -11.70 -16.57
N MET A 31 4.86 -12.99 -16.44
CA MET A 31 4.93 -13.72 -15.15
C MET A 31 6.31 -13.63 -14.50
N ALA A 32 7.38 -13.76 -15.28
CA ALA A 32 8.74 -13.63 -14.77
C ALA A 32 9.05 -12.20 -14.33
N SER A 33 8.70 -11.20 -15.13
CA SER A 33 8.95 -9.79 -14.81
C SER A 33 8.16 -9.30 -13.58
N SER A 34 6.87 -9.63 -13.50
CA SER A 34 5.99 -9.30 -12.37
C SER A 34 6.41 -10.05 -11.10
N GLY A 35 6.78 -11.32 -11.25
CA GLY A 35 7.35 -12.13 -10.19
C GLY A 35 8.65 -11.55 -9.64
N ILE A 36 9.58 -11.14 -10.51
CA ILE A 36 10.82 -10.46 -10.08
C ILE A 36 10.47 -9.20 -9.30
N GLY A 37 9.57 -8.34 -9.81
CA GLY A 37 9.17 -7.11 -9.14
C GLY A 37 8.56 -7.37 -7.77
N ALA A 38 7.58 -8.27 -7.68
CA ALA A 38 6.82 -8.53 -6.47
C ALA A 38 7.58 -9.33 -5.41
N PHE A 39 8.32 -10.37 -5.80
CA PHE A 39 9.05 -11.22 -4.85
C PHE A 39 10.39 -10.63 -4.42
N PHE A 40 11.02 -9.77 -5.23
CA PHE A 40 12.34 -9.22 -4.90
C PHE A 40 12.38 -8.54 -3.53
N PRO A 41 11.47 -7.60 -3.17
CA PRO A 41 11.50 -6.96 -1.85
C PRO A 41 11.28 -7.94 -0.68
N LEU A 42 10.43 -8.97 -0.86
CA LEU A 42 10.14 -9.98 0.17
C LEU A 42 11.34 -10.89 0.43
N ILE A 43 11.96 -11.38 -0.64
CA ILE A 43 13.17 -12.21 -0.57
C ILE A 43 14.30 -11.36 -0.01
N ALA A 44 14.50 -10.17 -0.54
CA ALA A 44 15.55 -9.27 -0.11
C ALA A 44 15.51 -9.05 1.40
N LYS A 45 14.34 -8.71 1.96
CA LYS A 45 14.22 -8.48 3.40
C LYS A 45 14.56 -9.70 4.28
N ARG A 46 14.44 -10.92 3.77
CA ARG A 46 14.71 -12.15 4.54
C ARG A 46 16.10 -12.73 4.33
N THR A 47 16.61 -12.71 3.11
CA THR A 47 17.82 -13.45 2.74
C THR A 47 18.95 -12.56 2.26
N LEU A 48 18.65 -11.46 1.57
CA LEU A 48 19.66 -10.54 1.05
C LEU A 48 19.90 -9.42 2.06
N ARG A 49 21.11 -9.33 2.61
CA ARG A 49 21.49 -8.17 3.45
C ARG A 49 21.73 -6.94 2.56
N LEU A 50 20.68 -6.43 1.94
CA LEU A 50 20.75 -5.21 1.13
C LEU A 50 21.05 -4.00 2.01
N PRO A 51 21.83 -3.04 1.51
CA PRO A 51 22.00 -1.77 2.21
C PRO A 51 20.64 -1.05 2.28
N ALA A 52 20.41 -0.32 3.38
CA ALA A 52 19.16 0.38 3.64
C ALA A 52 18.75 1.31 2.48
N SER A 53 19.72 1.93 1.81
CA SER A 53 19.49 2.83 0.67
C SER A 53 18.79 2.17 -0.51
N VAL A 54 19.09 0.91 -0.83
CA VAL A 54 18.46 0.20 -1.97
C VAL A 54 17.00 -0.13 -1.65
N TYR A 55 16.73 -0.47 -0.39
CA TYR A 55 15.39 -0.81 0.05
C TYR A 55 14.52 0.46 0.20
N ASP A 56 15.10 1.54 0.74
CA ASP A 56 14.47 2.87 0.79
C ASP A 56 14.18 3.40 -0.63
N PHE A 57 15.13 3.23 -1.57
CA PHE A 57 14.90 3.56 -2.98
C PHE A 57 13.68 2.82 -3.52
N ALA A 58 13.64 1.48 -3.40
CA ALA A 58 12.54 0.67 -3.92
C ALA A 58 11.19 1.09 -3.31
N LYS A 59 11.18 1.37 -2.00
CA LYS A 59 10.00 1.82 -1.25
C LYS A 59 9.43 3.14 -1.77
N TYR A 60 10.28 4.17 -1.91
CA TYR A 60 9.84 5.50 -2.36
C TYR A 60 9.55 5.53 -3.86
N PHE A 61 10.40 4.89 -4.67
CA PHE A 61 10.16 4.69 -6.10
C PHE A 61 8.81 4.02 -6.35
N GLY A 62 8.56 2.91 -5.65
CA GLY A 62 7.31 2.15 -5.76
C GLY A 62 6.06 2.94 -5.38
N SER A 63 6.17 3.85 -4.39
CA SER A 63 5.06 4.73 -4.02
C SER A 63 4.71 5.70 -5.16
N GLY A 64 5.72 6.24 -5.85
CA GLY A 64 5.52 7.04 -7.06
C GLY A 64 4.89 6.26 -8.21
N VAL A 65 5.32 5.00 -8.41
CA VAL A 65 4.74 4.11 -9.42
C VAL A 65 3.25 3.89 -9.18
N ILE A 66 2.83 3.54 -7.96
CA ILE A 66 1.42 3.31 -7.61
C ILE A 66 0.56 4.57 -7.88
N ILE A 67 1.06 5.74 -7.48
CA ILE A 67 0.34 7.02 -7.73
C ILE A 67 0.18 7.27 -9.23
N ALA A 68 1.24 7.05 -10.02
CA ALA A 68 1.17 7.20 -11.47
C ALA A 68 0.29 6.15 -12.15
N THR A 69 0.26 4.89 -11.68
CA THR A 69 -0.71 3.88 -12.12
C THR A 69 -2.12 4.40 -11.94
N ALA A 70 -2.45 4.94 -10.77
CA ALA A 70 -3.79 5.41 -10.44
C ALA A 70 -4.29 6.51 -11.40
N PHE A 71 -3.44 7.49 -11.72
CA PHE A 71 -3.80 8.61 -12.59
C PHE A 71 -3.71 8.28 -14.08
N ILE A 72 -2.64 7.63 -14.52
CA ILE A 72 -2.31 7.52 -15.95
C ILE A 72 -2.77 6.20 -16.51
N HIS A 73 -2.56 5.11 -15.78
CA HIS A 73 -2.84 3.77 -16.30
C HIS A 73 -4.22 3.24 -15.90
N LEU A 74 -4.88 3.86 -14.93
CA LEU A 74 -6.24 3.50 -14.53
C LEU A 74 -7.26 4.56 -14.91
N LEU A 75 -7.08 5.80 -14.45
CA LEU A 75 -8.09 6.83 -14.68
C LEU A 75 -8.23 7.18 -16.16
N THR A 76 -7.11 7.26 -16.90
CA THR A 76 -7.13 7.66 -18.31
C THR A 76 -7.80 6.60 -19.20
N PRO A 77 -7.46 5.30 -19.13
CA PRO A 77 -8.23 4.27 -19.82
C PRO A 77 -9.70 4.24 -19.40
N GLY A 78 -10.01 4.57 -18.14
CA GLY A 78 -11.39 4.77 -17.68
C GLY A 78 -12.15 5.83 -18.50
N PHE A 79 -11.49 6.94 -18.81
CA PHE A 79 -12.03 7.99 -19.68
C PHE A 79 -12.18 7.56 -21.14
N GLU A 80 -11.21 6.84 -21.67
CA GLU A 80 -11.24 6.35 -23.05
C GLU A 80 -12.36 5.32 -23.24
N ALA A 81 -12.52 4.40 -22.27
CA ALA A 81 -13.54 3.37 -22.30
C ALA A 81 -14.96 3.95 -22.13
N LEU A 82 -15.22 4.77 -21.11
CA LEU A 82 -16.57 5.36 -20.92
C LEU A 82 -16.90 6.50 -21.89
N GLY A 83 -15.88 7.05 -22.57
CA GLY A 83 -16.02 8.06 -23.61
C GLY A 83 -16.03 7.49 -25.03
N SER A 84 -16.07 6.17 -25.19
CA SER A 84 -15.98 5.53 -26.51
C SER A 84 -17.21 5.89 -27.37
N PRO A 85 -17.06 5.95 -28.72
CA PRO A 85 -18.16 6.29 -29.63
C PRO A 85 -19.30 5.26 -29.61
N CYS A 86 -19.08 4.10 -29.00
CA CYS A 86 -20.06 3.03 -28.86
C CYS A 86 -21.05 3.27 -27.71
N LEU A 87 -20.75 4.20 -26.80
CA LEU A 87 -21.62 4.58 -25.70
C LEU A 87 -22.38 5.86 -26.06
N HIS A 88 -23.70 5.82 -25.91
CA HIS A 88 -24.58 6.96 -26.17
C HIS A 88 -25.46 7.27 -24.95
N GLY A 89 -25.96 8.50 -24.88
CA GLY A 89 -26.90 8.92 -23.83
C GLY A 89 -26.19 9.30 -22.54
N ILE A 90 -26.56 8.64 -21.42
CA ILE A 90 -26.13 9.05 -20.07
C ILE A 90 -24.60 9.08 -19.92
N TRP A 91 -23.90 8.18 -20.59
CA TRP A 91 -22.45 8.02 -20.49
C TRP A 91 -21.64 9.18 -21.07
N THR A 92 -22.16 9.88 -22.10
CA THR A 92 -21.42 10.97 -22.76
C THR A 92 -21.70 12.35 -22.19
N VAL A 93 -22.73 12.47 -21.34
CA VAL A 93 -23.18 13.76 -20.79
C VAL A 93 -22.39 14.19 -19.55
N TYR A 94 -21.73 13.25 -18.87
CA TYR A 94 -21.09 13.49 -17.58
C TYR A 94 -19.75 12.75 -17.48
N PRO A 95 -18.72 13.32 -16.81
CA PRO A 95 -17.43 12.65 -16.60
C PRO A 95 -17.56 11.53 -15.54
N TRP A 96 -18.24 10.44 -15.92
CA TRP A 96 -18.42 9.24 -15.09
C TRP A 96 -17.12 8.68 -14.52
N PRO A 97 -16.00 8.61 -15.25
CA PRO A 97 -14.76 8.06 -14.72
C PRO A 97 -14.26 8.79 -13.47
N ALA A 98 -14.18 10.12 -13.53
CA ALA A 98 -13.78 10.93 -12.38
C ALA A 98 -14.79 10.83 -11.23
N ALA A 99 -16.09 10.75 -11.52
CA ALA A 99 -17.11 10.62 -10.49
C ALA A 99 -17.08 9.25 -9.79
N ILE A 100 -16.86 8.17 -10.54
CA ILE A 100 -16.69 6.82 -9.99
C ILE A 100 -15.41 6.75 -9.17
N SER A 101 -14.30 7.31 -9.68
CA SER A 101 -13.03 7.38 -8.95
C SER A 101 -13.17 8.15 -7.63
N MET A 102 -13.82 9.32 -7.66
CA MET A 102 -14.12 10.09 -6.44
C MET A 102 -15.04 9.33 -5.48
N ALA A 103 -16.09 8.68 -5.98
CA ALA A 103 -16.98 7.86 -5.16
C ALA A 103 -16.23 6.70 -4.50
N SER A 104 -15.27 6.09 -5.22
CA SER A 104 -14.39 5.03 -4.71
C SER A 104 -13.47 5.53 -3.59
N VAL A 105 -12.88 6.74 -3.72
CA VAL A 105 -12.10 7.38 -2.65
C VAL A 105 -12.92 7.53 -1.37
N PHE A 106 -14.15 8.04 -1.47
CA PHE A 106 -15.04 8.14 -0.30
C PHE A 106 -15.45 6.78 0.25
N PHE A 107 -15.70 5.82 -0.63
CA PHE A 107 -16.07 4.46 -0.26
C PHE A 107 -14.98 3.79 0.58
N ILE A 108 -13.72 3.84 0.15
CA ILE A 108 -12.59 3.30 0.92
C ILE A 108 -12.42 4.05 2.24
N PHE A 109 -12.45 5.39 2.23
CA PHE A 109 -12.37 6.18 3.45
C PHE A 109 -13.44 5.78 4.48
N PHE A 110 -14.69 5.59 4.07
CA PHE A 110 -15.75 5.16 4.98
C PHE A 110 -15.59 3.72 5.46
N ILE A 111 -15.10 2.81 4.61
CA ILE A 111 -14.77 1.43 5.02
C ILE A 111 -13.69 1.45 6.10
N GLU A 112 -12.63 2.22 5.92
CA GLU A 112 -11.56 2.34 6.90
C GLU A 112 -12.05 2.96 8.20
N LEU A 113 -12.85 4.03 8.12
CA LEU A 113 -13.45 4.65 9.28
C LEU A 113 -14.35 3.67 10.04
N PHE A 114 -15.19 2.91 9.33
CA PHE A 114 -16.04 1.90 9.93
C PHE A 114 -15.23 0.77 10.56
N ALA A 115 -14.23 0.24 9.85
CA ALA A 115 -13.33 -0.80 10.35
C ALA A 115 -12.61 -0.33 11.62
N PHE A 116 -12.15 0.91 11.64
CA PHE A 116 -11.51 1.52 12.81
C PHE A 116 -12.47 1.65 13.99
N ARG A 117 -13.67 2.21 13.78
CA ARG A 117 -14.67 2.39 14.85
C ARG A 117 -15.17 1.06 15.39
N TRP A 118 -15.49 0.11 14.51
CA TRP A 118 -15.97 -1.22 14.88
C TRP A 118 -14.88 -2.02 15.60
N GLY A 119 -13.64 -1.97 15.11
CA GLY A 119 -12.48 -2.57 15.78
C GLY A 119 -12.33 -2.02 17.19
N THR A 120 -12.43 -0.70 17.37
CA THR A 120 -12.25 -0.05 18.68
C THR A 120 -13.35 -0.46 19.65
N ALA A 121 -14.60 -0.49 19.19
CA ALA A 121 -15.74 -0.91 20.00
C ALA A 121 -15.65 -2.38 20.45
N ARG A 122 -15.21 -3.28 19.55
CA ARG A 122 -14.99 -4.71 19.85
C ARG A 122 -13.89 -4.92 20.89
N LEU A 123 -12.77 -4.19 20.78
CA LEU A 123 -11.68 -4.28 21.75
C LEU A 123 -12.09 -3.73 23.12
N LYS A 124 -12.85 -2.62 23.17
CA LYS A 124 -13.39 -2.10 24.43
C LYS A 124 -14.31 -3.13 25.11
N ALA A 125 -15.22 -3.74 24.34
CA ALA A 125 -16.09 -4.80 24.86
C ALA A 125 -15.34 -6.04 25.37
N GLN A 126 -14.15 -6.32 24.85
CA GLN A 126 -13.27 -7.39 25.34
C GLN A 126 -12.42 -6.97 26.54
N ALA A 127 -12.03 -5.68 26.62
CA ALA A 127 -11.29 -5.11 27.74
C ALA A 127 -12.13 -4.97 29.02
N ASP A 128 -13.45 -4.85 28.89
CA ASP A 128 -14.40 -4.83 30.02
C ASP A 128 -14.65 -6.24 30.65
N ALA A 129 -13.96 -7.29 30.16
CA ALA A 129 -13.96 -8.61 30.79
C ALA A 129 -13.05 -8.61 32.05
N PRO A 130 -13.51 -9.12 33.21
CA PRO A 130 -12.77 -9.00 34.46
C PRO A 130 -11.48 -9.83 34.43
N GLY A 131 -10.32 -9.16 34.37
CA GLY A 131 -9.01 -9.82 34.56
C GLY A 131 -7.80 -9.28 33.77
N ILE A 132 -7.94 -8.24 32.93
CA ILE A 132 -6.79 -7.68 32.18
C ILE A 132 -6.54 -6.21 32.56
N ILE A 133 -5.30 -5.91 32.91
CA ILE A 133 -4.82 -4.60 33.38
C ILE A 133 -4.91 -3.57 32.23
N ASN A 134 -5.44 -2.39 32.59
CA ASN A 134 -5.86 -1.28 31.74
C ASN A 134 -4.75 -0.65 30.87
N SER A 135 -5.08 -0.28 29.62
CA SER A 135 -4.58 0.94 28.94
C SER A 135 -5.23 1.28 27.58
N VAL A 136 -6.47 0.85 27.28
CA VAL A 136 -7.16 1.37 26.08
C VAL A 136 -7.87 2.68 26.43
N ASN A 137 -7.17 3.81 26.35
CA ASN A 137 -7.83 5.12 26.38
C ASN A 137 -8.77 5.21 25.18
N ALA A 138 -10.06 5.38 25.46
CA ALA A 138 -11.08 5.56 24.44
C ALA A 138 -10.76 6.80 23.60
N TYR A 139 -10.62 6.64 22.30
CA TYR A 139 -10.57 7.77 21.37
C TYR A 139 -11.95 8.44 21.33
N ASP A 140 -12.02 9.65 21.88
CA ASP A 140 -13.15 10.54 21.68
C ASP A 140 -12.96 11.29 20.35
N ALA A 141 -13.66 10.84 19.31
CA ALA A 141 -13.69 11.52 18.01
C ALA A 141 -14.36 12.92 18.08
N HIS A 142 -14.93 13.28 19.24
CA HIS A 142 -15.64 14.53 19.48
C HIS A 142 -15.20 15.21 20.77
N GLY A 143 -13.90 15.53 20.89
CA GLY A 143 -13.41 16.75 21.55
C GLY A 143 -14.03 17.18 22.88
N HIS A 144 -14.45 16.27 23.76
CA HIS A 144 -14.97 16.59 25.08
C HIS A 144 -14.14 15.92 26.17
N ALA A 145 -12.84 16.22 26.18
CA ALA A 145 -11.99 16.04 27.35
C ALA A 145 -11.40 17.40 27.77
N HIS A 146 -11.83 17.88 28.93
CA HIS A 146 -11.28 19.06 29.57
C HIS A 146 -9.84 18.79 30.01
N GLY A 147 -8.86 19.42 29.34
CA GLY A 147 -7.50 19.55 29.85
C GLY A 147 -6.41 19.54 28.78
N GLY A 148 -6.07 20.74 28.26
CA GLY A 148 -4.75 21.05 27.71
C GLY A 148 -4.46 20.60 26.27
N GLU A 149 -4.40 21.58 25.36
CA GLU A 149 -3.75 21.55 24.05
C GLU A 149 -4.47 20.76 22.93
N GLY A 150 -5.47 21.43 22.34
CA GLY A 150 -6.03 21.04 21.05
C GLY A 150 -5.07 21.36 19.90
N MET A 151 -4.74 20.34 19.11
CA MET A 151 -4.21 20.50 17.76
C MET A 151 -5.02 19.63 16.79
N HIS A 152 -5.43 20.26 15.72
CA HIS A 152 -6.28 19.74 14.65
C HIS A 152 -5.73 18.47 13.99
N ALA A 153 -6.53 17.41 13.92
CA ALA A 153 -6.40 16.39 12.88
C ALA A 153 -7.76 15.66 12.68
N ALA A 154 -8.34 15.78 11.49
CA ALA A 154 -9.56 15.10 11.07
C ALA A 154 -9.31 13.65 10.60
N HIS A 155 -8.22 13.03 11.05
CA HIS A 155 -7.86 11.66 10.71
C HIS A 155 -7.70 10.82 11.98
N GLY A 156 -8.10 9.55 11.88
CA GLY A 156 -7.99 8.56 12.96
C GLY A 156 -6.55 8.40 13.47
N PRO A 157 -6.36 7.69 14.59
CA PRO A 157 -5.08 7.65 15.26
C PRO A 157 -4.05 6.80 14.53
N GLU A 158 -2.89 7.41 14.35
CA GLU A 158 -1.71 6.90 13.65
C GLU A 158 -1.01 5.75 14.44
N PRO A 159 -0.24 4.88 13.77
CA PRO A 159 0.61 3.89 14.40
C PRO A 159 1.93 4.52 14.87
N GLU A 160 2.27 4.32 16.14
CA GLU A 160 3.59 4.71 16.66
C GLU A 160 4.62 3.66 16.22
N LEU A 161 5.41 3.98 15.17
CA LEU A 161 6.56 3.18 14.79
C LEU A 161 7.67 3.38 15.84
N ALA A 162 7.82 2.41 16.73
CA ALA A 162 8.86 2.40 17.76
C ALA A 162 10.26 2.33 17.12
N SER A 163 10.88 3.48 16.89
CA SER A 163 12.33 3.62 16.75
C SER A 163 12.88 4.14 18.08
N GLY A 164 13.47 3.25 18.86
CA GLY A 164 14.18 3.62 20.08
C GLY A 164 15.50 4.32 19.75
N VAL A 165 15.58 5.61 20.04
CA VAL A 165 16.84 6.34 20.31
C VAL A 165 16.61 7.24 21.51
N GLN A 166 17.25 6.91 22.64
CA GLN A 166 17.38 7.79 23.80
C GLN A 166 18.79 8.37 23.83
N MET A 167 18.89 9.70 23.76
CA MET A 167 20.01 10.53 24.24
C MET A 167 19.42 11.96 24.37
N SER A 168 19.65 12.80 25.37
CA SER A 168 20.79 12.98 26.27
C SER A 168 20.36 13.62 27.60
N GLY A 169 21.11 13.32 28.65
CA GLY A 169 21.12 14.10 29.88
C GLY A 169 21.95 15.39 29.76
N VAL A 170 21.69 16.33 30.67
CA VAL A 170 22.54 17.48 30.96
C VAL A 170 22.84 17.50 32.46
N HIS A 171 24.13 17.64 32.78
CA HIS A 171 24.74 17.70 34.11
C HIS A 171 24.43 19.02 34.86
N GLN A 172 24.36 19.02 36.20
CA GLN A 172 25.36 19.68 37.07
C GLN A 172 25.14 19.60 38.60
N HIS A 173 26.27 19.36 39.27
CA HIS A 173 26.77 19.73 40.61
C HIS A 173 26.04 19.42 41.93
N GLY A 174 26.85 18.93 42.89
CA GLY A 174 26.46 18.52 44.23
C GLY A 174 26.51 19.63 45.29
N ASP A 175 25.98 19.34 46.47
CA ASP A 175 26.69 19.53 47.75
C ASP A 175 25.89 18.95 48.92
N ASN A 176 26.62 18.62 49.97
CA ASN A 176 26.24 17.80 51.11
C ASN A 176 25.78 18.69 52.30
N LYS A 177 24.57 18.52 52.87
CA LYS A 177 24.28 18.92 54.26
C LYS A 177 23.00 18.32 54.87
N VAL A 178 23.08 18.13 56.18
CA VAL A 178 22.18 17.43 57.13
C VAL A 178 20.88 18.21 57.46
N ARG A 179 19.74 17.48 57.45
CA ARG A 179 18.38 17.55 58.11
C ARG A 179 18.00 18.76 59.01
N PRO A 180 16.68 19.14 59.19
CA PRO A 180 15.55 18.23 59.43
C PRO A 180 14.16 18.59 58.83
N ALA A 181 13.21 17.69 59.13
CA ALA A 181 11.85 17.46 58.64
C ALA A 181 10.90 18.66 58.47
N VAL A 182 10.24 18.71 57.31
CA VAL A 182 8.86 19.22 57.14
C VAL A 182 8.13 18.24 56.23
N GLU A 183 7.10 17.61 56.78
CA GLU A 183 6.18 16.71 56.09
C GLU A 183 5.35 17.50 55.07
N LYS A 184 5.60 17.25 53.78
CA LYS A 184 4.77 17.73 52.68
C LYS A 184 4.37 16.50 51.86
N VAL A 185 3.11 16.10 52.00
CA VAL A 185 2.48 15.08 51.15
C VAL A 185 2.57 15.56 49.69
N GLN A 186 3.50 14.98 48.95
CA GLN A 186 3.63 15.16 47.50
C GLN A 186 2.80 14.06 46.80
N PRO A 187 2.04 14.39 45.75
CA PRO A 187 1.41 13.39 44.91
C PRO A 187 2.53 12.64 44.21
N THR A 188 2.60 11.33 44.42
CA THR A 188 3.40 10.41 43.62
C THR A 188 2.92 10.50 42.17
N HIS A 189 3.55 11.34 41.36
CA HIS A 189 3.46 11.26 39.90
C HIS A 189 4.23 10.03 39.45
N GLN A 190 3.53 8.91 39.51
CA GLN A 190 3.95 7.65 38.92
C GLN A 190 3.81 7.81 37.40
N HIS A 191 4.91 8.10 36.71
CA HIS A 191 4.97 8.02 35.25
C HIS A 191 4.90 6.54 34.86
N SER A 192 3.69 6.02 34.77
CA SER A 192 3.43 4.74 34.16
C SER A 192 3.62 4.92 32.65
N HIS A 193 4.65 4.27 32.10
CA HIS A 193 4.84 4.13 30.66
C HIS A 193 3.72 3.22 30.12
N ALA A 194 2.55 3.80 29.88
CA ALA A 194 1.45 3.11 29.22
C ALA A 194 1.76 2.97 27.73
N HIS A 195 2.06 1.76 27.30
CA HIS A 195 2.26 1.40 25.89
C HIS A 195 0.94 1.60 25.14
N GLN A 196 0.89 2.58 24.24
CA GLN A 196 -0.27 2.88 23.42
C GLN A 196 -0.49 1.73 22.43
N ILE A 197 -1.49 0.86 22.65
CA ILE A 197 -1.87 -0.17 21.67
C ILE A 197 -2.75 0.53 20.63
N SER A 198 -2.14 0.97 19.52
CA SER A 198 -2.87 1.54 18.40
C SER A 198 -3.59 0.42 17.65
N LEU A 199 -4.85 0.60 17.28
CA LEU A 199 -5.65 -0.44 16.61
C LEU A 199 -5.10 -0.83 15.23
N LEU A 200 -4.28 0.05 14.65
CA LEU A 200 -3.52 -0.22 13.44
C LEU A 200 -2.40 -1.26 13.64
N ASP A 201 -2.01 -1.57 14.88
CA ASP A 201 -1.11 -2.69 15.18
C ASP A 201 -1.82 -4.05 15.10
N HIS A 202 -3.14 -4.05 14.92
CA HIS A 202 -3.88 -5.29 14.71
C HIS A 202 -3.60 -5.80 13.29
N PRO A 203 -3.06 -7.03 13.12
CA PRO A 203 -2.69 -7.58 11.82
C PRO A 203 -3.85 -7.61 10.82
N LEU A 204 -5.09 -7.65 11.31
CA LEU A 204 -6.31 -7.56 10.48
C LEU A 204 -6.48 -6.20 9.79
N ALA A 205 -6.19 -5.07 10.45
CA ALA A 205 -6.42 -3.75 9.86
C ALA A 205 -5.44 -3.48 8.70
N GLN A 206 -4.15 -3.75 8.94
CA GLN A 206 -3.12 -3.74 7.90
C GLN A 206 -3.40 -4.74 6.77
N ALA A 207 -3.94 -5.92 7.08
CA ALA A 207 -4.35 -6.88 6.05
C ALA A 207 -5.53 -6.38 5.22
N ILE A 208 -6.49 -5.68 5.81
CA ILE A 208 -7.62 -5.11 5.06
C ILE A 208 -7.14 -4.04 4.10
N SER A 209 -6.31 -3.10 4.54
CA SER A 209 -5.74 -2.05 3.68
C SER A 209 -4.93 -2.64 2.51
N ILE A 210 -4.04 -3.60 2.78
CA ILE A 210 -3.26 -4.22 1.69
C ILE A 210 -4.12 -5.09 0.76
N LEU A 211 -5.17 -5.75 1.25
CA LEU A 211 -6.11 -6.50 0.42
C LEU A 211 -6.94 -5.57 -0.49
N ILE A 212 -7.30 -4.39 0.01
CA ILE A 212 -7.99 -3.35 -0.77
C ILE A 212 -7.07 -2.85 -1.89
N LEU A 213 -5.81 -2.52 -1.57
CA LEU A 213 -4.81 -2.15 -2.58
C LEU A 213 -4.61 -3.28 -3.60
N GLU A 214 -4.42 -4.51 -3.12
CA GLU A 214 -4.22 -5.67 -3.99
C GLU A 214 -5.42 -5.86 -4.91
N PHE A 215 -6.65 -5.74 -4.44
CA PHE A 215 -7.83 -5.84 -5.29
C PHE A 215 -7.78 -4.85 -6.46
N GLY A 216 -7.48 -3.57 -6.20
CA GLY A 216 -7.40 -2.54 -7.25
C GLY A 216 -6.30 -2.82 -8.28
N VAL A 217 -5.11 -3.19 -7.80
CA VAL A 217 -3.94 -3.54 -8.62
C VAL A 217 -4.19 -4.83 -9.44
N LEU A 218 -4.76 -5.86 -8.81
CA LEU A 218 -5.01 -7.17 -9.42
C LEU A 218 -6.03 -7.11 -10.54
N PHE A 219 -7.12 -6.37 -10.32
CA PHE A 219 -8.17 -6.24 -11.31
C PHE A 219 -7.66 -5.51 -12.56
N HIS A 220 -6.92 -4.41 -12.36
CA HIS A 220 -6.26 -3.68 -13.42
C HIS A 220 -5.29 -4.56 -14.24
N SER A 221 -4.42 -5.28 -13.52
CA SER A 221 -3.45 -6.21 -14.10
C SER A 221 -4.12 -7.30 -14.94
N PHE A 222 -5.30 -7.77 -14.52
CA PHE A 222 -6.08 -8.74 -15.28
C PHE A 222 -6.60 -8.16 -16.60
N ILE A 223 -7.21 -6.97 -16.58
CA ILE A 223 -7.71 -6.28 -17.78
C ILE A 223 -6.57 -5.97 -18.74
N ILE A 224 -5.46 -5.42 -18.25
CA ILE A 224 -4.25 -5.17 -19.04
C ILE A 224 -3.80 -6.44 -19.77
N GLY A 225 -3.79 -7.58 -19.08
CA GLY A 225 -3.42 -8.85 -19.67
C GLY A 225 -4.34 -9.25 -20.84
N MET A 226 -5.66 -9.06 -20.69
CA MET A 226 -6.61 -9.30 -21.78
C MET A 226 -6.37 -8.35 -22.96
N THR A 227 -6.15 -7.06 -22.70
CA THR A 227 -5.89 -6.04 -23.73
C THR A 227 -4.63 -6.35 -24.52
N LEU A 228 -3.53 -6.73 -23.85
CA LEU A 228 -2.30 -7.17 -24.51
C LEU A 228 -2.56 -8.36 -25.45
N ALA A 229 -3.37 -9.33 -25.03
CA ALA A 229 -3.65 -10.52 -25.82
C ALA A 229 -4.37 -10.22 -27.14
N VAL A 230 -5.25 -9.21 -27.15
CA VAL A 230 -6.08 -8.84 -28.30
C VAL A 230 -5.53 -7.65 -29.10
N SER A 231 -4.55 -6.92 -28.58
CA SER A 231 -3.99 -5.73 -29.23
C SER A 231 -3.28 -6.03 -30.55
N THR A 232 -3.42 -5.12 -31.51
CA THR A 232 -2.70 -5.11 -32.80
C THR A 232 -1.24 -4.68 -32.65
N GLU A 233 -0.96 -3.70 -31.77
CA GLU A 233 0.39 -3.16 -31.50
C GLU A 233 1.15 -4.00 -30.45
N PHE A 234 1.07 -5.32 -30.59
CA PHE A 234 1.47 -6.27 -29.55
C PHE A 234 2.92 -6.14 -29.09
N ILE A 235 3.88 -5.93 -30.00
CA ILE A 235 5.31 -5.86 -29.63
C ILE A 235 5.58 -4.65 -28.74
N VAL A 236 5.03 -3.49 -29.09
CA VAL A 236 5.25 -2.24 -28.33
C VAL A 236 4.64 -2.38 -26.95
N ILE A 237 3.37 -2.81 -26.88
CA ILE A 237 2.65 -2.98 -25.61
C ILE A 237 3.32 -4.06 -24.76
N LEU A 238 3.79 -5.16 -25.34
CA LEU A 238 4.51 -6.20 -24.59
C LEU A 238 5.76 -5.64 -23.90
N VAL A 239 6.58 -4.88 -24.62
CA VAL A 239 7.82 -4.30 -24.07
C VAL A 239 7.47 -3.33 -22.94
N VAL A 240 6.52 -2.43 -23.17
CA VAL A 240 6.09 -1.43 -22.19
C VAL A 240 5.49 -2.09 -20.95
N LEU A 241 4.59 -3.06 -21.13
CA LEU A 241 3.94 -3.77 -20.03
C LEU A 241 4.91 -4.63 -19.22
N THR A 242 5.96 -5.16 -19.84
CA THR A 242 7.01 -5.88 -19.10
C THR A 242 7.67 -4.97 -18.05
N PHE A 243 7.96 -3.71 -18.40
CA PHE A 243 8.51 -2.74 -17.47
C PHE A 243 7.44 -2.22 -16.49
N HIS A 244 6.24 -1.93 -16.97
CA HIS A 244 5.11 -1.49 -16.15
C HIS A 244 4.85 -2.49 -15.00
N GLN A 245 4.68 -3.77 -15.34
CA GLN A 245 4.35 -4.82 -14.37
C GLN A 245 5.51 -5.12 -13.41
N LEU A 246 6.75 -4.96 -13.87
CA LEU A 246 7.93 -5.04 -13.02
C LEU A 246 7.93 -3.93 -11.97
N PHE A 247 7.71 -2.67 -12.36
CA PHE A 247 7.75 -1.53 -11.45
C PHE A 247 6.55 -1.49 -10.51
N GLU A 248 5.36 -1.80 -10.99
CA GLU A 248 4.17 -1.93 -10.15
C GLU A 248 4.33 -3.09 -9.16
N GLY A 249 4.95 -4.20 -9.59
CA GLY A 249 5.28 -5.33 -8.73
C GLY A 249 6.28 -4.95 -7.66
N LEU A 250 7.29 -4.14 -8.00
CA LEU A 250 8.23 -3.60 -7.01
C LEU A 250 7.52 -2.74 -5.97
N GLY A 251 6.59 -1.88 -6.39
CA GLY A 251 5.74 -1.09 -5.50
C GLY A 251 4.93 -1.96 -4.54
N LEU A 252 4.16 -2.91 -5.05
CA LEU A 252 3.40 -3.86 -4.25
C LEU A 252 4.29 -4.67 -3.30
N GLY A 253 5.39 -5.22 -3.80
CA GLY A 253 6.33 -6.05 -3.05
C GLY A 253 6.93 -5.30 -1.85
N THR A 254 7.28 -4.02 -2.02
CA THR A 254 7.80 -3.22 -0.89
C THR A 254 6.74 -3.03 0.20
N ARG A 255 5.46 -2.85 -0.15
CA ARG A 255 4.36 -2.77 0.83
C ARG A 255 4.20 -4.06 1.60
N LEU A 256 4.18 -5.19 0.88
CA LEU A 256 4.07 -6.53 1.46
C LEU A 256 5.24 -6.86 2.40
N ALA A 257 6.45 -6.40 2.07
CA ALA A 257 7.63 -6.57 2.92
C ALA A 257 7.59 -5.74 4.22
N HIS A 258 6.78 -4.67 4.27
CA HIS A 258 6.66 -3.78 5.43
C HIS A 258 5.55 -4.11 6.42
N LEU A 259 4.77 -5.16 6.17
CA LEU A 259 3.76 -5.61 7.11
C LEU A 259 4.43 -5.96 8.45
N GLN A 260 3.93 -5.38 9.56
CA GLN A 260 4.63 -5.42 10.85
C GLN A 260 4.88 -6.86 11.35
N TRP A 261 3.93 -7.77 11.10
CA TRP A 261 4.09 -9.19 11.49
C TRP A 261 5.08 -9.95 10.62
N PHE A 262 5.29 -9.50 9.38
CA PHE A 262 6.29 -10.05 8.49
C PHE A 262 7.69 -9.60 8.90
N GLU A 263 7.83 -8.33 9.28
CA GLU A 263 9.08 -7.75 9.79
C GLU A 263 9.56 -8.41 11.08
N ARG A 264 8.65 -8.67 12.04
CA ARG A 264 8.99 -9.34 13.30
C ARG A 264 9.56 -10.75 13.15
N ARG A 265 9.37 -11.41 11.99
CA ARG A 265 9.90 -12.75 11.69
C ARG A 265 11.18 -12.74 10.85
N ALA A 266 11.61 -11.59 10.32
CA ALA A 266 12.86 -11.50 9.58
C ALA A 266 14.06 -11.64 10.57
N PRO A 267 15.13 -12.36 10.18
CA PRO A 267 16.30 -12.50 11.04
C PRO A 267 16.92 -11.12 11.31
N ARG A 268 16.86 -10.66 12.56
CA ARG A 268 17.41 -9.37 12.98
C ARG A 268 18.93 -9.38 12.73
N ALA A 269 19.42 -8.47 11.90
CA ALA A 269 20.87 -8.31 11.70
C ALA A 269 21.50 -7.97 13.06
N LYS A 270 22.50 -8.76 13.47
CA LYS A 270 23.32 -8.45 14.65
C LYS A 270 24.06 -7.15 14.33
N SER A 271 23.75 -6.06 15.03
CA SER A 271 24.61 -4.88 15.04
C SER A 271 25.93 -5.31 15.70
N SER A 272 26.93 -5.58 14.88
CA SER A 272 28.31 -5.65 15.34
C SER A 272 28.68 -4.22 15.72
N ASP A 273 28.66 -3.90 17.00
CA ASP A 273 29.62 -3.03 17.68
C ASP A 273 29.23 -2.93 19.16
N VAL A 274 30.26 -2.82 20.01
CA VAL A 274 30.29 -2.80 21.50
C VAL A 274 30.55 -4.17 22.15
N GLU A 275 31.85 -4.50 22.23
CA GLU A 275 32.42 -5.18 23.40
C GLU A 275 32.26 -4.28 24.63
N GLU A 276 31.75 -4.82 25.74
CA GLU A 276 32.46 -4.96 27.03
C GLU A 276 31.43 -5.24 28.15
N GLY A 277 31.73 -6.21 29.00
CA GLY A 277 30.77 -6.90 29.84
C GLY A 277 30.35 -6.19 31.14
N SER A 278 29.27 -6.68 31.75
CA SER A 278 29.15 -6.84 33.20
C SER A 278 27.83 -7.55 33.53
N SER A 279 27.94 -8.64 34.30
CA SER A 279 26.85 -9.48 34.77
C SER A 279 25.89 -8.73 35.69
N ARG A 280 24.58 -8.79 35.42
CA ARG A 280 23.56 -8.77 36.46
C ARG A 280 22.24 -9.34 35.95
N GLY A 281 21.82 -10.45 36.56
CA GLY A 281 20.52 -11.07 36.29
C GLY A 281 19.38 -10.13 36.64
N SER A 282 18.40 -10.08 35.74
CA SER A 282 17.06 -9.58 35.96
C SER A 282 16.14 -10.58 35.28
N GLU A 283 15.17 -11.06 36.04
CA GLU A 283 14.26 -12.14 35.68
C GLU A 283 13.51 -11.78 34.39
N ASP A 284 13.61 -12.66 33.38
CA ASP A 284 12.92 -12.53 32.11
C ASP A 284 11.41 -12.62 32.34
N GLU A 285 10.74 -11.47 32.37
CA GLU A 285 9.28 -11.39 32.25
C GLU A 285 8.92 -11.87 30.85
N HIS A 286 8.54 -13.15 30.79
CA HIS A 286 8.25 -13.90 29.59
C HIS A 286 6.96 -13.34 28.95
N ILE A 287 7.06 -12.23 28.20
CA ILE A 287 5.97 -11.75 27.33
C ILE A 287 5.72 -12.86 26.31
N ILE A 288 4.67 -13.65 26.55
CA ILE A 288 4.17 -14.63 25.60
C ILE A 288 3.62 -13.83 24.42
N HIS A 289 4.47 -13.54 23.43
CA HIS A 289 3.98 -13.12 22.13
C HIS A 289 3.09 -14.25 21.62
N PRO A 290 1.78 -14.03 21.41
CA PRO A 290 0.95 -15.05 20.79
C PRO A 290 1.59 -15.39 19.45
N LYS A 291 1.96 -16.65 19.25
CA LYS A 291 2.52 -17.12 17.97
C LYS A 291 1.43 -16.88 16.92
N LEU A 292 1.53 -15.78 16.16
CA LEU A 292 0.60 -15.53 15.05
C LEU A 292 0.58 -16.79 14.17
N PRO A 293 -0.61 -17.27 13.77
CA PRO A 293 -0.73 -18.52 13.04
C PRO A 293 0.07 -18.45 11.75
N PHE A 294 0.54 -19.61 11.30
CA PHE A 294 1.43 -19.75 10.14
C PHE A 294 0.89 -19.03 8.89
N ILE A 295 -0.43 -18.97 8.73
CA ILE A 295 -1.11 -18.25 7.64
C ILE A 295 -0.62 -16.81 7.45
N TRP A 296 -0.35 -16.09 8.55
CA TRP A 296 0.15 -14.71 8.50
C TRP A 296 1.58 -14.60 7.97
N ALA A 297 2.40 -15.63 8.19
CA ALA A 297 3.77 -15.66 7.68
C ALA A 297 3.81 -15.89 6.17
N VAL A 298 2.79 -16.53 5.60
CA VAL A 298 2.66 -16.86 4.18
C VAL A 298 1.87 -15.79 3.42
N PHE A 299 1.02 -15.02 4.10
CA PHE A 299 0.16 -13.98 3.50
C PHE A 299 0.89 -13.09 2.46
N PRO A 300 2.07 -12.51 2.75
CA PRO A 300 2.72 -11.64 1.76
C PRO A 300 3.22 -12.39 0.52
N TRP A 301 3.60 -13.66 0.67
CA TRP A 301 4.02 -14.51 -0.44
C TRP A 301 2.84 -14.90 -1.33
N ILE A 302 1.67 -15.12 -0.73
CA ILE A 302 0.43 -15.35 -1.47
C ILE A 302 0.07 -14.10 -2.26
N GLY A 303 0.08 -12.92 -1.64
CA GLY A 303 -0.19 -11.65 -2.31
C GLY A 303 0.69 -11.42 -3.54
N ALA A 304 2.02 -11.54 -3.36
CA ALA A 304 2.97 -11.44 -4.48
C ALA A 304 2.73 -12.50 -5.57
N GLY A 305 2.37 -13.73 -5.19
CA GLY A 305 2.05 -14.81 -6.13
C GLY A 305 0.77 -14.56 -6.93
N VAL A 306 -0.29 -14.09 -6.26
CA VAL A 306 -1.57 -13.76 -6.90
C VAL A 306 -1.38 -12.62 -7.89
N TYR A 307 -0.61 -11.58 -7.52
CA TYR A 307 -0.22 -10.51 -8.43
C TYR A 307 0.58 -11.00 -9.64
N SER A 308 1.55 -11.90 -9.42
CA SER A 308 2.38 -12.40 -10.52
C SER A 308 1.59 -13.25 -11.52
N LEU A 309 0.48 -13.86 -11.09
CA LEU A 309 -0.38 -14.72 -11.90
C LEU A 309 -1.57 -14.00 -12.55
N SER A 310 -1.97 -12.82 -12.06
CA SER A 310 -3.16 -12.12 -12.56
C SER A 310 -3.04 -11.70 -14.03
N THR A 311 -1.95 -11.03 -14.43
CA THR A 311 -1.73 -10.61 -15.81
C THR A 311 -1.53 -11.80 -16.76
N PRO A 312 -0.71 -12.82 -16.46
CA PRO A 312 -0.62 -14.03 -17.28
C PRO A 312 -1.97 -14.74 -17.47
N LEU A 313 -2.81 -14.78 -16.43
CA LEU A 313 -4.16 -15.31 -16.52
C LEU A 313 -5.04 -14.46 -17.45
N GLY A 314 -4.96 -13.13 -17.34
CA GLY A 314 -5.61 -12.21 -18.26
C GLY A 314 -5.18 -12.45 -19.72
N ILE A 315 -3.89 -12.59 -19.98
CA ILE A 315 -3.36 -12.89 -21.33
C ILE A 315 -3.91 -14.22 -21.84
N ALA A 316 -3.86 -15.27 -21.01
CA ALA A 316 -4.34 -16.61 -21.40
C ALA A 316 -5.84 -16.60 -21.74
N ILE A 317 -6.66 -15.94 -20.93
CA ILE A 317 -8.10 -15.79 -21.19
C ILE A 317 -8.33 -14.94 -22.42
N GLY A 318 -7.65 -13.79 -22.56
CA GLY A 318 -7.76 -12.93 -23.73
C GLY A 318 -7.41 -13.65 -25.03
N LEU A 319 -6.40 -14.53 -25.03
CA LEU A 319 -6.08 -15.39 -26.17
C LEU A 319 -7.16 -16.45 -26.44
N ALA A 320 -7.77 -17.00 -25.39
CA ALA A 320 -8.83 -18.00 -25.52
C ALA A 320 -10.13 -17.40 -26.08
N VAL A 321 -10.48 -16.17 -25.70
CA VAL A 321 -11.70 -15.48 -26.14
C VAL A 321 -11.47 -14.52 -27.31
N LYS A 322 -10.24 -14.38 -27.81
CA LYS A 322 -9.86 -13.50 -28.92
C LYS A 322 -10.85 -13.52 -30.10
N ALA A 323 -11.31 -14.70 -30.49
CA ALA A 323 -12.17 -14.88 -31.67
C ALA A 323 -13.64 -14.49 -31.45
N THR A 324 -14.05 -14.27 -30.20
CA THR A 324 -15.43 -13.96 -29.82
C THR A 324 -15.56 -12.67 -29.03
N TYR A 325 -14.46 -12.14 -28.50
CA TYR A 325 -14.40 -10.92 -27.70
C TYR A 325 -14.15 -9.70 -28.59
N ALA A 326 -15.11 -8.78 -28.60
CA ALA A 326 -14.96 -7.46 -29.19
C ALA A 326 -14.57 -6.46 -28.08
N PRO A 327 -13.28 -6.08 -27.96
CA PRO A 327 -12.83 -5.14 -26.92
C PRO A 327 -13.49 -3.75 -27.06
N GLU A 328 -13.86 -3.38 -28.29
CA GLU A 328 -14.56 -2.13 -28.62
C GLU A 328 -16.09 -2.23 -28.44
N SER A 329 -16.60 -3.30 -27.82
CA SER A 329 -18.03 -3.42 -27.56
C SER A 329 -18.49 -2.50 -26.43
N ALA A 330 -19.71 -1.96 -26.57
CA ALA A 330 -20.28 -1.09 -25.55
C ALA A 330 -20.27 -1.73 -24.16
N THR A 331 -20.55 -3.03 -24.06
CA THR A 331 -20.48 -3.77 -22.79
C THR A 331 -19.04 -3.87 -22.26
N ALA A 332 -18.06 -4.17 -23.12
CA ALA A 332 -16.66 -4.25 -22.73
C ALA A 332 -16.14 -2.89 -22.25
N SER A 333 -16.45 -1.82 -22.98
CA SER A 333 -16.11 -0.44 -22.62
C SER A 333 -16.74 0.00 -21.29
N ILE A 334 -18.02 -0.33 -21.05
CA ILE A 334 -18.67 -0.05 -19.76
C ILE A 334 -17.97 -0.80 -18.63
N VAL A 335 -17.72 -2.10 -18.79
CA VAL A 335 -17.10 -2.93 -17.75
C VAL A 335 -15.68 -2.42 -17.45
N SER A 336 -14.81 -2.32 -18.45
CA SER A 336 -13.44 -1.81 -18.26
C SER A 336 -13.47 -0.42 -17.65
N GLY A 337 -14.24 0.49 -18.23
CA GLY A 337 -14.29 1.88 -17.81
C GLY A 337 -14.76 2.08 -16.37
N VAL A 338 -15.80 1.36 -15.94
CA VAL A 338 -16.27 1.41 -14.54
C VAL A 338 -15.22 0.88 -13.58
N PHE A 339 -14.64 -0.28 -13.89
CA PHE A 339 -13.68 -0.90 -12.98
C PHE A 339 -12.32 -0.17 -12.96
N ASP A 340 -11.81 0.31 -14.09
CA ASP A 340 -10.58 1.11 -14.13
C ASP A 340 -10.75 2.41 -13.36
N SER A 341 -11.91 3.05 -13.46
CA SER A 341 -12.25 4.24 -12.68
C SER A 341 -12.37 3.93 -11.18
N PHE A 342 -12.99 2.81 -10.82
CA PHE A 342 -13.13 2.40 -9.42
C PHE A 342 -11.78 2.05 -8.80
N SER A 343 -10.97 1.24 -9.48
CA SER A 343 -9.61 0.88 -9.08
C SER A 343 -8.69 2.10 -9.00
N SER A 344 -8.82 3.05 -9.94
CA SER A 344 -8.12 4.35 -9.86
C SER A 344 -8.39 5.03 -8.53
N GLY A 345 -9.66 5.14 -8.12
CA GLY A 345 -10.01 5.79 -6.85
C GLY A 345 -9.43 5.08 -5.62
N ILE A 346 -9.39 3.74 -5.63
CA ILE A 346 -8.74 2.95 -4.57
C ILE A 346 -7.25 3.30 -4.52
N LEU A 347 -6.54 3.21 -5.65
CA LEU A 347 -5.09 3.45 -5.68
C LEU A 347 -4.74 4.92 -5.44
N LEU A 348 -5.61 5.88 -5.79
CA LEU A 348 -5.44 7.29 -5.45
C LEU A 348 -5.51 7.52 -3.94
N TYR A 349 -6.51 6.93 -3.29
CA TYR A 349 -6.63 7.01 -1.83
C TYR A 349 -5.40 6.38 -1.17
N THR A 350 -5.08 5.12 -1.51
CA THR A 350 -3.92 4.44 -0.92
C THR A 350 -2.62 5.16 -1.24
N GLY A 351 -2.38 5.54 -2.50
CA GLY A 351 -1.15 6.20 -2.94
C GLY A 351 -0.91 7.57 -2.31
N LEU A 352 -1.94 8.41 -2.23
CA LEU A 352 -1.79 9.78 -1.72
C LEU A 352 -1.92 9.84 -0.19
N VAL A 353 -2.89 9.12 0.39
CA VAL A 353 -3.20 9.19 1.82
C VAL A 353 -2.37 8.18 2.60
N GLU A 354 -2.46 6.90 2.26
CA GLU A 354 -1.79 5.84 3.04
C GLU A 354 -0.28 5.76 2.78
N LEU A 355 0.19 6.08 1.57
CA LEU A 355 1.62 6.04 1.24
C LEU A 355 2.27 7.41 1.38
N LEU A 356 1.90 8.39 0.56
CA LEU A 356 2.63 9.65 0.50
C LEU A 356 2.51 10.48 1.80
N ALA A 357 1.29 10.71 2.28
CA ALA A 357 1.08 11.53 3.47
C ALA A 357 1.65 10.86 4.73
N HIS A 358 1.35 9.58 4.95
CA HIS A 358 1.83 8.87 6.13
C HIS A 358 3.36 8.71 6.15
N GLU A 359 4.00 8.48 4.98
CA GLU A 359 5.45 8.34 4.93
C GLU A 359 6.20 9.65 5.10
N PHE A 360 5.72 10.76 4.51
CA PHE A 360 6.46 12.03 4.50
C PHE A 360 6.01 13.03 5.56
N LEU A 361 4.70 13.18 5.78
CA LEU A 361 4.15 14.22 6.65
C LEU A 361 4.01 13.72 8.10
N PHE A 362 3.62 12.47 8.29
CA PHE A 362 3.25 11.98 9.62
C PHE A 362 4.32 11.07 10.27
N SER A 363 5.24 10.52 9.49
CA SER A 363 6.38 9.75 10.02
C SER A 363 7.28 10.57 10.95
N LYS A 364 7.48 10.10 12.19
CA LYS A 364 8.49 10.68 13.12
C LYS A 364 9.90 10.56 12.54
N THR A 365 10.20 9.42 11.89
CA THR A 365 11.49 9.16 11.25
C THR A 365 11.84 10.19 10.18
N MET A 366 10.87 10.64 9.37
CA MET A 366 11.14 11.66 8.34
C MET A 366 11.27 13.07 8.91
N ARG A 367 10.62 13.36 10.04
CA ARG A 367 10.75 14.65 10.76
C ARG A 367 12.12 14.81 11.42
N GLU A 368 12.73 13.71 11.84
CA GLU A 368 14.03 13.69 12.52
C GLU A 368 15.21 13.55 11.54
N LYS A 369 14.97 13.13 10.31
CA LYS A 369 15.99 12.95 9.27
C LYS A 369 16.48 14.29 8.69
N PRO A 370 17.76 14.36 8.25
CA PRO A 370 18.28 15.56 7.60
C PRO A 370 17.54 15.84 6.29
N THR A 371 17.41 17.12 5.93
CA THR A 371 16.68 17.57 4.73
C THR A 371 17.15 16.87 3.45
N GLY A 372 18.44 16.52 3.34
CA GLY A 372 18.97 15.77 2.19
C GLY A 372 18.32 14.41 1.98
N GLU A 373 18.00 13.67 3.05
CA GLU A 373 17.31 12.38 2.94
C GLU A 373 15.85 12.53 2.54
N VAL A 374 15.18 13.58 3.03
CA VAL A 374 13.80 13.89 2.63
C VAL A 374 13.73 14.26 1.15
N VAL A 375 14.68 15.09 0.68
CA VAL A 375 14.80 15.44 -0.75
C VAL A 375 15.10 14.21 -1.59
N TYR A 376 15.99 13.32 -1.13
CA TYR A 376 16.27 12.06 -1.82
C TYR A 376 15.02 11.18 -1.94
N ALA A 377 14.27 11.00 -0.85
CA ALA A 377 13.04 10.22 -0.85
C ALA A 377 11.99 10.85 -1.80
N GLY A 378 11.80 12.16 -1.74
CA GLY A 378 10.90 12.88 -2.65
C GLY A 378 11.32 12.74 -4.12
N ALA A 379 12.62 12.82 -4.41
CA ALA A 379 13.14 12.61 -5.76
C ALA A 379 12.88 11.18 -6.26
N CYS A 380 12.99 10.17 -5.40
CA CYS A 380 12.67 8.77 -5.76
C CYS A 380 11.19 8.60 -6.10
N VAL A 381 10.28 9.22 -5.33
CA VAL A 381 8.83 9.21 -5.63
C VAL A 381 8.56 9.86 -6.99
N VAL A 382 9.11 11.05 -7.24
CA VAL A 382 8.93 11.76 -8.51
C VAL A 382 9.53 10.96 -9.67
N LEU A 383 10.67 10.31 -9.48
CA LEU A 383 11.30 9.46 -10.48
C LEU A 383 10.43 8.24 -10.80
N GLY A 384 9.88 7.57 -9.80
CA GLY A 384 8.96 6.45 -10.00
C GLY A 384 7.69 6.85 -10.74
N ALA A 385 7.08 7.97 -10.32
CA ALA A 385 5.90 8.51 -10.98
C ALA A 385 6.19 8.94 -12.42
N GLY A 386 7.32 9.64 -12.65
CA GLY A 386 7.72 10.12 -13.97
C GLY A 386 8.05 8.98 -14.94
N LEU A 387 8.72 7.92 -14.46
CA LEU A 387 8.98 6.74 -15.27
C LEU A 387 7.69 6.02 -15.64
N MET A 388 6.80 5.81 -14.65
CA MET A 388 5.53 5.14 -14.91
C MET A 388 4.63 5.96 -15.84
N ALA A 389 4.62 7.29 -15.69
CA ALA A 389 3.97 8.21 -16.61
C ALA A 389 4.52 8.12 -18.03
N LEU A 390 5.85 8.02 -18.17
CA LEU A 390 6.52 7.88 -19.46
C LEU A 390 6.09 6.60 -20.17
N LEU A 391 5.97 5.48 -19.44
CA LEU A 391 5.46 4.22 -20.00
C LEU A 391 4.02 4.38 -20.51
N GLY A 392 3.19 5.21 -19.87
CA GLY A 392 1.81 5.51 -20.27
C GLY A 392 1.66 6.14 -21.66
N ARG A 393 2.72 6.72 -22.22
CA ARG A 393 2.69 7.21 -23.60
C ARG A 393 2.53 6.09 -24.64
N TRP A 394 3.00 4.89 -24.32
CA TRP A 394 3.04 3.74 -25.22
C TRP A 394 2.29 2.53 -24.67
N ALA A 395 1.64 2.68 -23.51
CA ALA A 395 0.90 1.62 -22.84
C ALA A 395 -0.52 1.50 -23.39
#